data_AF-A0A645G1N7-F1
#
_entry.id   AF-A0A645G1N7-F1
#
_cell.length_a   1.000
_cell.length_b   1.000
_cell.length_c   1.000
_cell.angle_alpha   90.00
_cell.angle_beta   90.00
_cell.angle_gamma   90.00
#
_symmetry.space_group_name_H-M   'P 1'
#
loop_
_entity.id
_entity.type
_entity.pdbx_description
1 polymer ?
#
loop_
_entity_poly.entity_id
_entity_poly.type
_entity_poly.pdbx_seq_one_letter_code
_entity_poly.pdbx_strand_id
1 'polypeptide(L)'
;MVGSTAGGLKFDRVLLFYKSLKRQIKLVLHPSGVYITKLENVPITTEMELQTAIFFILYLFTLFITALLLSGMNVDGITSISASIATIGNAGPGFGDVSSLGNYSSIPDAGKYVLSANMLLGRLEIINVFALFTVLTHKK
;
A
#
# COMPACT_ATOMS: atom_id res chain seq x y z
N MET A 1 5.79 -15.56 3.85
CA MET A 1 7.09 -14.98 4.28
C MET A 1 6.89 -13.71 5.11
N VAL A 2 6.67 -13.86 6.42
CA VAL A 2 6.62 -12.76 7.39
C VAL A 2 8.07 -12.45 7.80
N GLY A 3 8.67 -11.40 7.22
CA GLY A 3 10.05 -11.01 7.56
C GLY A 3 10.89 -10.39 6.44
N SER A 4 10.27 -9.80 5.42
CA SER A 4 11.02 -9.03 4.42
C SER A 4 11.41 -7.65 4.96
N THR A 5 12.60 -7.17 4.62
CA THR A 5 13.07 -5.81 4.91
C THR A 5 12.38 -4.74 4.06
N ALA A 6 11.52 -5.14 3.10
CA ALA A 6 10.74 -4.23 2.27
C ALA A 6 9.49 -3.74 3.02
N GLY A 7 9.27 -2.42 3.04
CA GLY A 7 8.10 -1.79 3.68
C GLY A 7 6.83 -1.80 2.83
N GLY A 8 6.93 -2.16 1.54
CA GLY A 8 5.81 -2.12 0.61
C GLY A 8 4.77 -3.24 0.79
N LEU A 9 3.94 -3.38 -0.24
CA LEU A 9 2.91 -4.42 -0.33
C LEU A 9 3.54 -5.83 -0.26
N LYS A 10 3.45 -6.46 0.91
CA LYS A 10 4.05 -7.79 1.14
C LYS A 10 3.45 -8.83 0.20
N PHE A 11 4.30 -9.69 -0.35
CA PHE A 11 3.88 -10.75 -1.28
C PHE A 11 2.80 -11.66 -0.70
N ASP A 12 2.86 -11.95 0.60
CA ASP A 12 1.84 -12.73 1.31
C ASP A 12 0.44 -12.13 1.17
N ARG A 13 0.32 -10.79 1.27
CA ARG A 13 -0.94 -10.06 1.11
C ARG A 13 -1.45 -10.13 -0.32
N VAL A 14 -0.55 -10.03 -1.31
CA VAL A 14 -0.89 -10.18 -2.73
C VAL A 14 -1.40 -11.59 -3.03
N LEU A 15 -0.72 -12.62 -2.51
CA LEU A 15 -1.11 -14.01 -2.68
C LEU A 15 -2.45 -14.31 -2.00
N LEU A 16 -2.66 -13.79 -0.78
CA LEU A 16 -3.91 -13.92 -0.06
C LEU A 16 -5.06 -13.24 -0.81
N PHE A 17 -4.84 -12.04 -1.32
CA PHE A 17 -5.83 -11.33 -2.14
C PHE A 17 -6.18 -12.11 -3.41
N TYR A 18 -5.18 -12.63 -4.13
CA TYR A 18 -5.42 -13.47 -5.31
C TYR A 18 -6.22 -14.74 -5.01
N LYS A 19 -5.91 -15.42 -3.90
CA LYS A 19 -6.67 -16.60 -3.45
C LYS A 19 -8.10 -16.24 -3.05
N SER A 20 -8.28 -15.10 -2.38
CA SER A 20 -9.59 -14.58 -1.99
C SER A 20 -10.44 -14.23 -3.20
N LEU A 21 -9.86 -13.61 -4.23
CA LEU A 21 -10.51 -13.34 -5.52
C LEU A 21 -10.97 -14.64 -6.20
N LYS A 22 -10.09 -15.65 -6.29
CA LYS A 22 -10.47 -16.96 -6.84
C LYS A 22 -11.63 -17.61 -6.08
N ARG A 23 -11.63 -17.48 -4.75
CA ARG A 23 -12.73 -17.98 -3.91
C ARG A 23 -14.04 -17.26 -4.21
N GLN A 24 -14.01 -15.93 -4.29
CA GLN A 24 -15.19 -15.13 -4.61
C GLN A 24 -15.77 -15.49 -5.98
N ILE A 25 -14.93 -15.66 -7.01
CA ILE A 25 -15.37 -16.09 -8.35
C ILE A 25 -16.07 -17.45 -8.27
N LYS A 26 -15.52 -18.42 -7.52
CA LYS A 26 -16.15 -19.74 -7.36
C LYS A 26 -17.48 -19.67 -6.60
N LEU A 27 -17.58 -18.81 -5.58
CA LEU A 27 -18.84 -18.59 -4.85
C LEU A 27 -19.91 -17.95 -5.72
N VAL A 28 -19.54 -17.01 -6.60
CA VAL A 28 -20.48 -16.42 -7.57
C VAL A 28 -21.02 -17.47 -8.54
N LEU A 29 -20.18 -18.41 -8.99
CA LEU A 29 -20.59 -19.51 -9.86
C LEU A 29 -21.37 -20.61 -9.11
N HIS A 30 -21.01 -20.87 -7.85
CA HIS A 30 -21.60 -21.90 -7.00
C HIS A 30 -21.87 -21.36 -5.59
N PRO A 31 -23.02 -20.68 -5.38
CA PRO A 31 -23.33 -19.96 -4.14
C PRO A 31 -23.47 -20.88 -2.91
N SER A 32 -23.81 -22.15 -3.10
CA SER A 32 -23.90 -23.14 -2.01
C SER A 32 -22.58 -23.85 -1.70
N GLY A 33 -21.47 -23.49 -2.37
CA GLY A 33 -20.17 -24.13 -2.21
C GLY A 33 -19.41 -23.61 -0.98
N VAL A 34 -18.95 -24.52 -0.11
CA VAL A 34 -18.05 -24.17 1.00
C VAL A 34 -16.60 -24.28 0.52
N TYR A 35 -15.93 -23.15 0.31
CA TYR A 35 -14.55 -23.10 -0.16
C TYR A 35 -13.60 -22.59 0.93
N ILE A 36 -12.69 -23.45 1.39
CA ILE A 36 -11.67 -23.08 2.39
C ILE A 36 -10.39 -22.66 1.66
N THR A 37 -10.05 -21.38 1.73
CA THR A 37 -8.78 -20.83 1.23
C THR A 37 -7.68 -21.07 2.25
N LYS A 38 -6.57 -21.73 1.85
CA LYS A 38 -5.40 -21.96 2.70
C LYS A 38 -4.18 -21.17 2.20
N LEU A 39 -3.43 -20.57 3.12
CA LEU A 39 -2.11 -20.00 2.88
C LEU A 39 -1.10 -20.85 3.64
N GLU A 40 -0.11 -21.45 2.95
CA GLU A 40 0.92 -22.27 3.60
C GLU A 40 0.36 -23.32 4.61
N ASN A 41 -0.72 -24.01 4.22
CA ASN A 41 -1.48 -24.98 5.04
C ASN A 41 -2.32 -24.43 6.21
N VAL A 42 -2.26 -23.13 6.50
CA VAL A 42 -3.12 -22.48 7.50
C VAL A 42 -4.42 -22.00 6.84
N PRO A 43 -5.60 -22.29 7.39
CA PRO A 43 -6.86 -21.76 6.88
C PRO A 43 -6.91 -20.24 7.04
N ILE A 44 -7.27 -19.54 5.97
CA ILE A 44 -7.46 -18.09 5.99
C ILE A 44 -8.83 -17.80 6.60
N THR A 45 -8.85 -17.04 7.70
CA THR A 45 -10.10 -16.55 8.31
C THR A 45 -10.65 -15.36 7.50
N THR A 46 -11.96 -15.19 7.53
CA THR A 46 -12.64 -14.05 6.86
C THR A 46 -12.12 -12.70 7.36
N GLU A 47 -11.72 -12.62 8.63
CA GLU A 47 -11.10 -11.42 9.23
C GLU A 47 -9.79 -11.03 8.55
N MET A 48 -8.91 -12.01 8.26
CA MET A 48 -7.64 -11.75 7.56
C MET A 48 -7.86 -11.28 6.11
N GLU A 49 -8.90 -11.80 5.44
CA GLU A 49 -9.28 -11.32 4.10
C GLU A 49 -9.75 -9.87 4.15
N LEU A 50 -10.62 -9.53 5.11
CA LEU A 50 -11.10 -8.16 5.30
C LEU A 50 -9.95 -7.20 5.63
N GLN A 51 -9.06 -7.58 6.55
CA GLN A 51 -7.90 -6.77 6.91
C GLN A 51 -6.97 -6.53 5.70
N THR A 52 -6.81 -7.56 4.86
CA THR A 52 -6.01 -7.43 3.64
C THR A 52 -6.69 -6.51 2.62
N ALA A 53 -8.01 -6.62 2.43
CA ALA A 53 -8.75 -5.73 1.54
C ALA A 53 -8.68 -4.26 1.99
N ILE A 54 -8.86 -3.99 3.29
CA ILE A 54 -8.73 -2.65 3.88
C ILE A 54 -7.31 -2.11 3.67
N PHE A 55 -6.28 -2.95 3.87
CA PHE A 55 -4.90 -2.58 3.61
C PHE A 55 -4.69 -2.13 2.15
N PHE A 56 -5.20 -2.88 1.17
CA PHE A 56 -5.10 -2.51 -0.25
C PHE A 56 -5.78 -1.18 -0.56
N ILE A 57 -6.98 -0.94 -0.02
CA ILE A 57 -7.71 0.31 -0.21
C ILE A 57 -6.92 1.49 0.36
N LEU A 58 -6.43 1.37 1.60
CA LEU A 58 -5.64 2.42 2.23
C LEU A 58 -4.31 2.68 1.50
N TYR A 59 -3.67 1.63 0.99
CA TYR A 59 -2.44 1.74 0.19
C TYR A 59 -2.69 2.53 -1.09
N LEU A 60 -3.72 2.18 -1.87
CA LEU A 60 -4.08 2.89 -3.09
C LEU A 60 -4.52 4.33 -2.81
N PHE A 61 -5.26 4.55 -1.72
CA PHE A 61 -5.69 5.89 -1.31
C PHE A 61 -4.50 6.79 -0.96
N THR A 62 -3.54 6.27 -0.20
CA THR A 62 -2.31 7.01 0.18
C THR A 62 -1.47 7.34 -1.06
N LEU A 63 -1.31 6.38 -1.98
CA LEU A 63 -0.64 6.58 -3.26
C LEU A 63 -1.33 7.68 -4.08
N PHE A 64 -2.66 7.64 -4.18
CA PHE A 64 -3.41 8.63 -4.95
C PHE A 64 -3.29 10.05 -4.36
N ILE A 65 -3.43 10.18 -3.03
CA ILE A 65 -3.28 11.48 -2.35
C ILE A 65 -1.88 12.05 -2.56
N THR A 66 -0.84 11.24 -2.36
CA THR A 66 0.54 11.70 -2.49
C THR A 66 0.87 12.13 -3.92
N ALA A 67 0.41 11.36 -4.91
CA ALA A 67 0.55 11.71 -6.32
C ALA A 67 -0.21 13.00 -6.68
N LEU A 68 -1.42 13.18 -6.15
CA LEU A 68 -2.23 14.38 -6.38
C LEU A 68 -1.60 15.62 -5.76
N LEU A 69 -1.05 15.51 -4.53
CA LEU A 69 -0.34 16.60 -3.87
C LEU A 69 0.91 17.02 -4.66
N LEU A 70 1.69 16.06 -5.16
CA LEU A 70 2.88 16.34 -5.99
C LEU A 70 2.48 17.00 -7.32
N SER A 71 1.45 16.49 -7.98
CA SER A 71 0.95 17.07 -9.22
C SER A 71 0.43 18.49 -9.02
N GLY A 72 -0.25 18.75 -7.89
CA GLY A 72 -0.67 20.10 -7.48
C GLY A 72 0.49 21.07 -7.20
N MET A 73 1.71 20.55 -7.02
CA MET A 73 2.94 21.33 -6.88
C MET A 73 3.69 21.50 -8.21
N ASN A 74 3.04 21.27 -9.36
CA ASN A 74 3.62 21.29 -10.71
C ASN A 74 4.71 20.24 -10.96
N VAL A 75 4.71 19.14 -10.21
CA VAL A 75 5.55 17.98 -10.55
C VAL A 75 4.86 17.21 -11.69
N ASP A 76 5.65 16.75 -12.66
CA ASP A 76 5.16 15.95 -13.79
C ASP A 76 4.33 14.73 -13.31
N GLY A 77 3.30 14.35 -14.06
CA GLY A 77 2.36 13.30 -13.66
C GLY A 77 3.02 11.93 -13.51
N ILE A 78 3.95 11.58 -14.43
CA ILE A 78 4.70 10.31 -14.36
C ILE A 78 5.61 10.32 -13.14
N THR A 79 6.31 11.43 -12.93
CA THR A 79 7.21 11.62 -11.78
C THR A 79 6.43 11.58 -10.45
N SER A 80 5.27 12.22 -10.37
CA SER A 80 4.42 12.29 -9.17
C SER A 80 3.90 10.91 -8.75
N ILE A 81 3.34 10.15 -9.70
CA ILE A 81 2.84 8.79 -9.45
C ILE A 81 4.00 7.87 -9.10
N SER A 82 5.09 7.95 -9.85
CA SER A 82 6.22 7.06 -9.64
C SER A 82 6.95 7.32 -8.33
N ALA A 83 7.18 8.58 -7.95
CA ALA A 83 7.74 8.96 -6.67
C ALA A 83 6.86 8.47 -5.51
N SER A 84 5.54 8.58 -5.65
CA SER A 84 4.57 8.10 -4.65
C SER A 84 4.66 6.59 -4.45
N ILE A 85 4.73 5.81 -5.55
CA ILE A 85 4.92 4.35 -5.51
C ILE A 85 6.27 3.97 -4.91
N ALA A 86 7.34 4.65 -5.34
CA ALA A 86 8.70 4.36 -4.88
C ALA A 86 8.87 4.63 -3.38
N THR A 87 8.25 5.69 -2.86
CA THR A 87 8.36 6.08 -1.45
C THR A 87 7.47 5.25 -0.53
N ILE A 88 6.21 4.98 -0.90
CA ILE A 88 5.33 4.10 -0.10
C ILE A 88 5.87 2.66 -0.05
N GLY A 89 6.48 2.20 -1.15
CA GLY A 89 7.17 0.91 -1.23
C GLY A 89 8.51 0.87 -0.50
N ASN A 90 9.04 2.03 -0.07
CA ASN A 90 10.41 2.20 0.42
C ASN A 90 11.46 1.62 -0.54
N ALA A 91 11.24 1.75 -1.85
CA ALA A 91 12.14 1.29 -2.90
C ALA A 91 13.30 2.28 -3.12
N GLY A 92 12.99 3.59 -3.16
CA GLY A 92 13.96 4.65 -3.42
C GLY A 92 13.82 5.25 -4.82
N PRO A 93 14.26 4.57 -5.90
CA PRO A 93 14.16 5.09 -7.26
C PRO A 93 12.77 4.86 -7.86
N GLY A 94 12.31 5.82 -8.67
CA GLY A 94 11.11 5.74 -9.48
C GLY A 94 11.41 5.86 -10.98
N PHE A 95 10.52 6.51 -11.70
CA PHE A 95 10.59 6.84 -13.12
C PHE A 95 10.51 8.35 -13.30
N GLY A 96 10.94 8.84 -14.47
CA GLY A 96 11.04 10.27 -14.74
C GLY A 96 12.22 10.90 -14.01
N ASP A 97 12.00 12.07 -13.42
CA ASP A 97 13.06 12.83 -12.76
C ASP A 97 13.59 12.16 -11.49
N VAL A 98 12.79 11.29 -10.87
CA VAL A 98 13.17 10.48 -9.69
C VAL A 98 13.73 9.10 -10.06
N SER A 99 14.15 8.91 -11.31
CA SER A 99 14.74 7.65 -11.76
C SER A 99 16.13 7.38 -11.16
N SER A 100 16.67 6.18 -11.40
CA SER A 100 18.00 5.79 -10.89
C SER A 100 19.16 6.66 -11.44
N LEU A 101 18.95 7.35 -12.56
CA LEU A 101 19.88 8.34 -13.11
C LEU A 101 19.53 9.78 -12.70
N GLY A 102 18.36 9.98 -12.10
CA GLY A 102 17.86 11.25 -11.60
C GLY A 102 17.94 11.36 -10.08
N ASN A 103 17.17 12.28 -9.50
CA ASN A 103 17.12 12.50 -8.06
C ASN A 103 15.87 13.30 -7.66
N TYR A 104 15.65 13.46 -6.36
CA TYR A 104 14.52 14.19 -5.79
C TYR A 104 14.76 15.72 -5.68
N SER A 105 15.84 16.25 -6.25
CA SER A 105 16.20 17.68 -6.10
C SER A 105 15.26 18.60 -6.86
N SER A 106 14.69 18.14 -7.97
CA SER A 106 13.71 18.89 -8.78
C SER A 106 12.35 19.03 -8.10
N ILE A 107 12.09 18.27 -7.04
CA ILE A 107 10.83 18.35 -6.30
C ILE A 107 10.85 19.54 -5.34
N PRO A 108 9.77 20.34 -5.27
CA PRO A 108 9.64 21.42 -4.29
C PRO A 108 9.83 20.93 -2.85
N ASP A 109 10.31 21.80 -1.96
CA ASP A 109 10.61 21.41 -0.57
C ASP A 109 9.38 20.88 0.17
N ALA A 110 8.20 21.45 -0.08
CA ALA A 110 6.93 20.92 0.43
C ALA A 110 6.66 19.48 -0.05
N GLY A 111 6.98 19.16 -1.31
CA GLY A 111 6.82 17.82 -1.87
C GLY A 111 7.78 16.80 -1.25
N LYS A 112 9.01 17.23 -0.89
CA LYS A 112 9.96 16.37 -0.15
C LYS A 112 9.44 16.00 1.24
N TYR A 113 8.78 16.92 1.95
CA TYR A 113 8.14 16.59 3.23
C TYR A 113 6.99 15.59 3.06
N VAL A 114 6.15 15.76 2.03
CA VAL A 114 5.07 14.80 1.70
C VAL A 114 5.65 13.42 1.41
N LEU A 115 6.68 13.33 0.58
CA LEU A 115 7.34 12.07 0.24
C LEU A 115 8.02 11.42 1.45
N SER A 116 8.62 12.22 2.34
CA SER A 116 9.22 11.71 3.59
C SER A 116 8.16 11.10 4.51
N ALA A 117 7.02 11.77 4.68
CA ALA A 117 5.89 11.21 5.41
C ALA A 117 5.37 9.92 4.76
N ASN A 118 5.31 9.88 3.42
CA ASN A 118 4.89 8.70 2.68
C ASN A 118 5.83 7.48 2.91
N MET A 119 7.15 7.70 2.97
CA MET A 119 8.11 6.66 3.32
C MET A 119 7.88 6.10 4.72
N LEU A 120 7.65 6.98 5.70
CA LEU A 120 7.33 6.59 7.07
C LEU A 120 6.04 5.75 7.14
N LEU A 121 4.99 6.16 6.43
CA LEU A 121 3.73 5.42 6.32
C LEU A 121 3.95 4.02 5.73
N GLY A 122 4.75 3.93 4.67
CA GLY A 122 5.15 2.64 4.10
C GLY A 122 5.90 1.78 5.11
N ARG A 123 6.84 2.37 5.87
CA ARG A 123 7.74 1.61 6.76
C ARG A 123 7.04 1.10 8.02
N LEU A 124 6.11 1.88 8.57
CA LEU A 124 5.39 1.57 9.81
C LEU A 124 4.20 0.62 9.61
N GLU A 125 3.94 0.20 8.37
CA GLU A 125 2.69 -0.40 7.91
C GLU A 125 1.47 0.51 8.12
N ILE A 126 0.81 0.85 7.03
CA ILE A 126 -0.30 1.83 6.98
C ILE A 126 -1.37 1.55 8.05
N ILE A 127 -1.75 0.29 8.25
CA ILE A 127 -2.76 -0.09 9.27
C ILE A 127 -2.34 0.30 10.69
N ASN A 128 -1.05 0.13 11.05
CA ASN A 128 -0.59 0.44 12.40
C ASN A 128 -0.61 1.95 12.65
N VAL A 129 -0.29 2.75 11.63
CA VAL A 129 -0.34 4.21 11.74
C VAL A 129 -1.78 4.69 11.90
N PHE A 130 -2.70 4.16 11.09
CA PHE A 130 -4.13 4.48 11.24
C PHE A 130 -4.68 4.03 12.60
N ALA A 131 -4.28 2.84 13.10
CA ALA A 131 -4.65 2.37 14.43
C ALA A 131 -4.14 3.31 15.54
N LEU A 132 -2.90 3.82 15.41
CA LEU A 132 -2.33 4.79 16.35
C LEU A 132 -3.15 6.09 16.40
N PHE A 133 -3.53 6.64 15.24
CA PHE A 133 -4.38 7.83 15.18
C PHE A 133 -5.75 7.61 15.84
N THR A 134 -6.35 6.43 15.64
CA THR A 134 -7.61 6.06 16.31
C THR A 134 -7.42 6.03 17.84
N VAL A 135 -6.38 5.37 18.34
CA VAL A 135 -6.10 5.30 19.79
C VAL A 135 -5.84 6.68 20.40
N LEU A 136 -5.09 7.53 19.73
CA LEU A 136 -4.82 8.91 20.16
C LEU A 136 -6.10 9.75 20.22
N THR A 137 -7.01 9.56 19.27
CA THR A 137 -8.28 10.30 19.20
C THR A 137 -9.28 9.81 20.25
N HIS A 138 -9.27 8.51 20.56
CA HIS A 138 -10.18 7.88 21.52
C HIS A 138 -9.80 8.09 22.99
N LYS A 139 -8.62 8.69 23.26
CA LYS A 139 -8.15 8.99 24.62
C LYS A 139 -8.68 10.33 25.17
N LYS A 140 -9.75 10.87 24.59
CA LYS A 140 -10.49 12.04 25.07
C LYS A 140 -11.82 11.64 25.68
#